data_AF-A0A522ML28-F1
#
_entry.id   AF-A0A522ML28-F1
#
_cell.length_a   1.000
_cell.length_b   1.000
_cell.length_c   1.000
_cell.angle_alpha   90.00
_cell.angle_beta   90.00
_cell.angle_gamma   90.00
#
_symmetry.space_group_name_H-M   'P 1'
#
loop_
_entity.id
_entity.type
_entity.pdbx_description
1 polymer ?
#
loop_
_entity_poly.entity_id
_entity_poly.type
_entity_poly.pdbx_seq_one_letter_code
_entity_poly.pdbx_strand_id
1 'polypeptide(L)' 'MRRGVDGLTLERTASIPEADVLCCRYKGKLFNVKFDLDYGVCIEAIDGLSDTEFKEVVDLLK' A
#
# COMPACT_ATOMS: atom_id res chain seq x y z
N MET A 1 -10.67 5.51 17.21
CA MET A 1 -11.24 4.78 16.05
C MET A 1 -10.13 4.54 15.04
N ARG A 2 -9.58 3.33 14.96
CA ARG A 2 -8.74 2.94 13.82
C ARG A 2 -9.71 2.59 12.69
N ARG A 3 -9.89 3.48 11.73
CA ARG A 3 -10.71 3.23 10.55
C ARG A 3 -9.83 2.48 9.54
N GLY A 4 -9.52 1.22 9.87
CA GLY A 4 -8.96 0.27 8.91
C GLY A 4 -10.12 -0.40 8.19
N VAL A 5 -10.03 -0.51 6.87
CA VAL A 5 -10.84 -1.48 6.13
C VAL A 5 -10.44 -2.87 6.65
N ASP A 6 -11.38 -3.80 6.78
CA ASP A 6 -11.10 -5.15 7.25
C ASP A 6 -9.89 -5.76 6.51
N GLY A 7 -8.81 -6.02 7.26
CA GLY A 7 -7.56 -6.56 6.73
C GLY A 7 -6.49 -5.57 6.30
N LEU A 8 -6.75 -4.25 6.14
CA LEU A 8 -5.74 -3.25 5.75
C LEU A 8 -5.15 -2.51 6.97
N THR A 9 -3.83 -2.55 7.10
CA THR A 9 -3.07 -1.88 8.17
C THR A 9 -1.89 -1.10 7.60
N LEU A 10 -1.74 0.16 7.99
CA LEU A 10 -0.51 0.92 7.77
C LEU A 10 0.49 0.58 8.88
N GLU A 11 1.63 -0.02 8.53
CA GLU A 11 2.65 -0.42 9.51
C GLU A 11 3.70 0.67 9.73
N ARG A 12 4.13 1.33 8.64
CA ARG A 12 5.18 2.34 8.68
C ARG A 12 5.01 3.33 7.53
N THR A 13 5.49 4.54 7.76
CA THR A 13 5.74 5.53 6.71
C THR A 13 7.23 5.82 6.63
N ALA A 14 7.75 5.96 5.43
CA ALA A 14 9.12 6.37 5.16
C ALA A 14 9.12 7.42 4.07
N SER A 15 9.97 8.43 4.18
CA SER A 15 10.12 9.47 3.16
C SER A 15 11.53 9.42 2.62
N ILE A 16 11.66 9.40 1.31
CA ILE A 16 12.92 9.57 0.58
C ILE A 16 12.81 10.84 -0.29
N PRO A 17 13.93 11.40 -0.78
CA PRO A 17 13.89 12.63 -1.58
C PRO A 17 12.94 12.56 -2.79
N GLU A 18 12.81 11.38 -3.39
CA GLU A 18 12.03 11.14 -4.61
C GLU A 18 10.58 10.71 -4.34
N ALA A 19 10.24 10.25 -3.14
CA ALA A 19 8.94 9.66 -2.86
C ALA A 19 8.60 9.54 -1.36
N ASP A 20 7.31 9.58 -1.05
CA ASP A 20 6.78 9.07 0.22
C ASP A 20 6.35 7.60 0.05
N VAL A 21 6.70 6.76 1.01
CA VAL A 21 6.43 5.31 0.99
C VAL A 21 5.60 4.93 2.21
N LEU A 22 4.41 4.40 1.96
CA LEU A 22 3.55 3.78 2.96
C LEU A 22 3.74 2.27 2.92
N CYS A 23 4.30 1.69 3.98
CA CYS A 23 4.41 0.25 4.16
C CYS A 23 3.12 -0.28 4.79
N CYS A 24 2.38 -1.07 4.03
CA CYS A 24 1.06 -1.54 4.37
C CYS A 24 1.03 -3.07 4.45
N ARG A 25 0.04 -3.58 5.19
CA ARG A 25 -0.30 -4.99 5.27
C ARG A 25 -1.77 -5.18 4.92
N TYR A 26 -2.07 -6.05 3.97
CA TYR A 26 -3.43 -6.45 3.60
C TYR A 26 -3.60 -7.96 3.79
N LYS A 27 -4.55 -8.37 4.65
CA LYS A 27 -4.80 -9.79 4.97
C LYS A 27 -3.53 -10.57 5.36
N GLY A 28 -2.57 -9.89 6.00
CA GLY A 28 -1.28 -10.47 6.42
C GLY A 28 -0.13 -10.29 5.42
N LYS A 29 -0.40 -9.91 4.16
CA LYS A 29 0.59 -9.72 3.09
C LYS A 29 1.07 -8.28 3.00
N LEU A 30 2.36 -8.09 2.80
CA LEU A 30 3.01 -6.79 2.71
C LEU A 30 2.95 -6.21 1.29
N PHE A 31 2.72 -4.90 1.24
CA PHE A 31 2.88 -4.09 0.03
C PHE A 31 3.25 -2.66 0.41
N ASN A 32 3.88 -1.97 -0.53
CA ASN A 32 4.19 -0.56 -0.40
C ASN A 32 3.30 0.27 -1.33
N VAL A 33 2.86 1.43 -0.86
CA VAL A 33 2.31 2.48 -1.72
C VAL A 33 3.35 3.59 -1.77
N LYS A 34 3.89 3.84 -2.96
CA LYS A 34 4.88 4.88 -3.23
C LYS A 34 4.18 6.06 -3.88
N PHE A 35 4.29 7.23 -3.28
CA PHE A 35 3.88 8.51 -3.84
C PHE A 35 5.14 9.15 -4.42
N ASP A 36 5.44 8.77 -5.65
CA ASP A 36 6.58 9.32 -6.38
C ASP A 36 6.26 10.74 -6.85
N LEU A 37 7.18 11.67 -6.62
CA LEU A 37 6.97 13.08 -6.93
C LEU A 37 6.96 13.38 -8.43
N ASP A 38 7.58 12.54 -9.25
CA ASP A 38 7.71 12.70 -10.70
C ASP A 38 6.72 11.81 -11.48
N TYR A 39 6.38 10.63 -10.95
CA TYR A 39 5.62 9.59 -11.64
C TYR A 39 4.25 9.26 -11.00
N GLY A 40 3.94 9.82 -9.83
CA GLY A 40 2.66 9.63 -9.14
C GLY A 40 2.61 8.37 -8.26
N VAL A 41 1.40 7.86 -8.03
CA VAL A 41 1.17 6.75 -7.07
C VAL A 41 1.45 5.39 -7.71
N CYS A 42 2.29 4.60 -7.06
CA CYS A 42 2.62 3.22 -7.45
C CYS A 42 2.38 2.26 -6.28
N ILE A 43 1.77 1.11 -6.56
CA ILE A 43 1.58 0.03 -5.57
C ILE A 43 2.57 -1.08 -5.90
N GLU A 44 3.43 -1.40 -4.95
CA GLU A 44 4.48 -2.40 -5.07
C GLU A 44 4.17 -3.57 -4.12
N ALA A 45 3.81 -4.73 -4.68
CA ALA A 45 3.60 -5.94 -3.90
C ALA A 45 4.95 -6.47 -3.38
N ILE A 46 5.09 -6.59 -2.05
CA ILE A 46 6.30 -7.17 -1.42
C ILE A 46 6.10 -8.67 -1.22
N ASP A 47 4.90 -9.07 -0.82
CA ASP A 47 4.47 -10.46 -0.79
C ASP A 47 3.72 -10.84 -2.07
N GLY A 48 3.52 -12.15 -2.27
CA GLY A 48 2.69 -12.71 -3.34
C GLY A 48 1.21 -12.37 -3.18
N LEU A 49 0.83 -11.12 -3.46
CA LEU A 49 -0.55 -10.69 -3.65
C LEU A 49 -1.07 -11.28 -4.95
N SER A 50 -2.20 -11.99 -4.88
CA SER A 50 -2.92 -12.42 -6.08
C SER A 50 -3.55 -11.23 -6.80
N ASP A 51 -3.87 -11.37 -8.08
CA ASP A 51 -4.54 -10.33 -8.86
C ASP A 51 -5.86 -9.86 -8.22
N THR A 52 -6.59 -10.78 -7.60
CA THR A 52 -7.81 -10.47 -6.85
C THR A 52 -7.51 -9.58 -5.65
N GLU A 53 -6.54 -9.95 -4.83
CA GLU A 53 -6.15 -9.15 -3.66
C GLU A 53 -5.58 -7.79 -4.06
N PHE A 54 -4.80 -7.73 -5.15
CA PHE A 54 -4.28 -6.48 -5.68
C PHE A 54 -5.42 -5.56 -6.14
N LYS A 55 -6.41 -6.10 -6.85
CA LYS A 55 -7.60 -5.35 -7.26
C LYS A 55 -8.40 -4.85 -6.05
N GLU A 56 -8.57 -5.68 -5.02
CA GLU A 56 -9.20 -5.26 -3.76
C GLU A 56 -8.43 -4.08 -3.15
N VAL A 57 -7.11 -4.18 -2.99
CA VAL A 57 -6.26 -3.11 -2.45
C VAL A 57 -6.40 -1.82 -3.28
N VAL A 58 -6.36 -1.91 -4.61
CA VAL A 58 -6.55 -0.75 -5.49
C VAL A 58 -7.92 -0.11 -5.27
N ASP A 59 -8.97 -0.90 -5.09
CA ASP A 59 -10.32 -0.37 -4.87
C ASP A 59 -10.46 0.31 -3.50
N LEU A 60 -9.75 -0.18 -2.48
CA LEU A 60 -9.71 0.40 -1.14
C LEU A 60 -8.93 1.71 -1.04
N LEU A 61 -8.03 1.99 -2.00
CA LEU A 61 -7.18 3.18 -2.02
C LEU A 61 -7.73 4.30 -2.93
N LYS A 62 -8.87 4.09 -3.59
CA LYS A 62 -9.61 5.14 -4.31
C LYS A 62 -10.38 6.05 -3.35
#